data_AF-D2RQK3-F1
#
_entry.id   AF-D2RQK3-F1
#
_cell.length_a   1.000
_cell.length_b   1.000
_cell.length_c   1.000
_cell.angle_alpha   90.00
_cell.angle_beta   90.00
_cell.angle_gamma   90.00
#
_symmetry.space_group_name_H-M   'P 1'
#
loop_
_entity.id
_entity.type
_entity.pdbx_description
1 polymer ?
#
loop_
_entity_poly.entity_id
_entity_poly.type
_entity_poly.pdbx_seq_one_letter_code
_entity_poly.pdbx_strand_id
1 'polypeptide(L)'
;MEDQHFLESEWDYCLVLDACRYDVFRDVYDEYLDGTLEKRWSTGSSTPEWAYRTFTDEHDIAYFSGNPFINDLGIPLNELKWGASCDYEWTASDHISDVFDVWKSGWDDDLGTVPPEGLAEAFRNNQNAVERADRTVLHYMQPHAPYLSRGKGQKLKQIQKGIRRQEEAEKAADGGDGTLSSLSDTIRPKVESRLEDSELAQKAGLWLELDPTDLVKNGTREAALELYEENLRIALESVAELIPELDGKVIVTADHGEAFGEEGVWEHHIETHIPPLMEVPWLEVA
;
A
#
# COMPACT_ATOMS: atom_id res chain seq x y z
N MET A 1 -2.34 24.82 -7.15
CA MET A 1 -1.97 23.40 -7.13
C MET A 1 -2.51 22.83 -8.41
N GLU A 2 -1.71 22.04 -9.11
CA GLU A 2 -2.16 21.38 -10.33
C GLU A 2 -2.85 20.07 -9.97
N ASP A 3 -3.77 19.61 -10.82
CA ASP A 3 -4.29 18.25 -10.70
C ASP A 3 -3.15 17.27 -11.02
N GLN A 4 -3.26 16.03 -10.52
CA GLN A 4 -2.16 15.06 -10.61
C GLN A 4 -1.72 14.78 -12.05
N HIS A 5 -2.67 14.73 -13.00
CA HIS A 5 -2.43 14.46 -14.41
C HIS A 5 -1.55 13.21 -14.62
N PHE A 6 -1.90 12.09 -13.98
CA PHE A 6 -1.07 10.89 -13.92
C PHE A 6 -0.77 10.34 -15.31
N LEU A 7 -1.79 10.04 -16.12
CA LEU A 7 -1.59 9.49 -17.46
C LEU A 7 -1.17 10.54 -18.48
N GLU A 8 -1.59 11.80 -18.31
CA GLU A 8 -1.28 12.90 -19.22
C GLU A 8 0.15 13.43 -19.06
N SER A 9 0.80 13.14 -17.95
CA SER A 9 2.21 13.48 -17.75
C SER A 9 3.14 12.54 -18.52
N GLU A 10 4.30 13.06 -18.91
CA GLU A 10 5.36 12.28 -19.54
C GLU A 10 6.20 11.56 -18.48
N TRP A 11 6.26 10.23 -18.53
CA TRP A 11 7.11 9.37 -17.72
C TRP A 11 7.19 7.97 -18.33
N ASP A 12 8.31 7.28 -18.09
CA ASP A 12 8.53 5.89 -18.49
C ASP A 12 8.31 4.95 -17.29
N TYR A 13 8.72 5.41 -16.10
CA TYR A 13 8.55 4.69 -14.84
C TYR A 13 7.85 5.56 -13.80
N CYS A 14 6.83 5.02 -13.13
CA CYS A 14 6.18 5.68 -12.01
C CYS A 14 6.22 4.81 -10.75
N LEU A 15 6.85 5.33 -9.70
CA LEU A 15 6.91 4.71 -8.37
C LEU A 15 5.83 5.36 -7.50
N VAL A 16 4.73 4.64 -7.29
CA VAL A 16 3.56 5.12 -6.54
C VAL A 16 3.65 4.63 -5.10
N LEU A 17 3.58 5.55 -4.14
CA LEU A 17 3.62 5.29 -2.70
C LEU A 17 2.19 5.37 -2.13
N ASP A 18 1.65 4.26 -1.65
CA ASP A 18 0.28 4.16 -1.12
C ASP A 18 0.05 5.08 0.08
N ALA A 19 -1.00 5.89 0.01
CA ALA A 19 -1.38 6.88 1.02
C ALA A 19 -0.29 7.91 1.40
N CYS A 20 0.63 8.22 0.47
CA CYS A 20 1.73 9.15 0.74
C CYS A 20 1.33 10.65 0.68
N ARG A 21 1.25 11.28 1.85
CA ARG A 21 1.09 12.73 2.03
C ARG A 21 2.25 13.55 1.48
N TYR A 22 1.94 14.64 0.77
CA TYR A 22 2.93 15.60 0.30
C TYR A 22 3.80 16.20 1.40
N ASP A 23 3.20 16.62 2.53
CA ASP A 23 3.92 17.37 3.56
C ASP A 23 5.02 16.53 4.22
N VAL A 24 4.72 15.28 4.56
CA VAL A 24 5.70 14.34 5.13
C VAL A 24 6.74 13.95 4.08
N PHE A 25 6.33 13.67 2.83
CA PHE A 25 7.27 13.35 1.76
C PHE A 25 8.28 14.48 1.54
N ARG A 26 7.80 15.72 1.42
CA ARG A 26 8.63 16.92 1.23
C ARG A 26 9.70 17.06 2.32
N ASP A 27 9.39 16.66 3.55
CA ASP A 27 10.28 16.87 4.69
C ASP A 27 11.42 15.83 4.77
N VAL A 28 11.34 14.72 4.01
CA VAL A 28 12.31 13.61 4.11
C VAL A 28 12.89 13.13 2.78
N TYR A 29 12.30 13.47 1.63
CA TYR A 29 12.69 12.88 0.34
C TYR A 29 14.12 13.22 -0.08
N ASP A 30 14.60 14.42 0.23
CA ASP A 30 15.91 14.94 -0.18
C ASP A 30 17.09 14.26 0.55
N GLU A 31 16.81 13.44 1.55
CA GLU A 31 17.77 12.53 2.15
C GLU A 31 18.08 11.31 1.26
N TYR A 32 17.20 11.00 0.30
CA TYR A 32 17.23 9.78 -0.51
C TYR A 32 17.30 10.06 -2.01
N LEU A 33 16.60 11.09 -2.47
CA LEU A 33 16.33 11.35 -3.89
C LEU A 33 16.64 12.80 -4.26
N ASP A 34 17.16 12.99 -5.47
CA ASP A 34 17.35 14.29 -6.10
C ASP A 34 16.32 14.48 -7.22
N GLY A 35 15.75 15.68 -7.35
CA GLY A 35 14.75 15.95 -8.37
C GLY A 35 13.98 17.26 -8.21
N THR A 36 12.95 17.43 -9.03
CA THR A 36 12.00 18.56 -8.97
C THR A 36 10.71 18.10 -8.30
N LEU A 37 10.46 18.56 -7.08
CA LEU A 37 9.25 18.22 -6.32
C LEU A 37 8.14 19.26 -6.54
N GLU A 38 6.97 18.77 -6.93
CA GLU A 38 5.73 19.52 -7.03
C GLU A 38 4.68 18.98 -6.06
N LYS A 39 3.78 19.87 -5.63
CA LYS A 39 2.56 19.50 -4.91
C LYS A 39 1.42 19.40 -5.89
N ARG A 40 0.78 18.23 -5.99
CA ARG A 40 -0.37 18.00 -6.88
C ARG A 40 -1.60 17.52 -6.13
N TRP A 41 -2.76 17.69 -6.74
CA TRP A 41 -4.05 17.24 -6.22
C TRP A 41 -4.42 15.90 -6.85
N SER A 42 -4.52 14.85 -6.04
CA SER A 42 -4.88 13.50 -6.49
C SER A 42 -6.27 13.45 -7.15
N THR A 43 -6.48 12.46 -8.01
CA THR A 43 -7.79 12.15 -8.61
C THR A 43 -8.72 11.41 -7.64
N GLY A 44 -8.22 10.82 -6.55
CA GLY A 44 -9.00 10.10 -5.54
C GLY A 44 -8.43 10.20 -4.14
N SER A 45 -9.28 9.97 -3.12
CA SER A 45 -8.86 9.94 -1.70
C SER A 45 -8.59 8.54 -1.17
N SER A 46 -8.51 7.55 -2.07
CA SER A 46 -8.27 6.13 -1.77
C SER A 46 -7.83 5.42 -3.06
N THR A 47 -7.10 4.31 -2.96
CA THR A 47 -6.66 3.55 -4.15
C THR A 47 -7.81 3.15 -5.09
N PRO A 48 -8.97 2.64 -4.62
CA PRO A 48 -10.09 2.28 -5.50
C PRO A 48 -10.62 3.47 -6.29
N GLU A 49 -10.78 4.64 -5.65
CA GLU A 49 -11.24 5.85 -6.31
C GLU A 49 -10.19 6.40 -7.28
N TRP A 50 -8.92 6.39 -6.87
CA TRP A 50 -7.81 6.82 -7.70
C TRP A 50 -7.70 5.96 -8.96
N ALA A 51 -7.75 4.64 -8.83
CA ALA A 51 -7.70 3.71 -9.95
C ALA A 51 -8.88 3.90 -10.90
N TYR A 52 -10.11 3.92 -10.36
CA TYR A 52 -11.33 4.13 -11.13
C TYR A 52 -11.33 5.42 -11.96
N ARG A 53 -10.80 6.52 -11.39
CA ARG A 53 -10.78 7.83 -12.05
C ARG A 53 -9.58 8.04 -12.95
N THR A 54 -8.49 7.33 -12.70
CA THR A 54 -7.25 7.47 -13.47
C THR A 54 -7.27 6.62 -14.73
N PHE A 55 -7.66 5.35 -14.63
CA PHE A 55 -7.62 4.40 -15.75
C PHE A 55 -9.03 4.23 -16.35
N THR A 56 -9.37 5.08 -17.32
CA THR A 56 -10.69 5.08 -17.97
C THR A 56 -10.73 4.34 -19.30
N ASP A 57 -9.57 4.09 -19.91
CA ASP A 57 -9.39 3.43 -21.20
C ASP A 57 -8.37 2.28 -21.05
N GLU A 58 -7.99 1.65 -22.16
CA GLU A 58 -6.94 0.62 -22.19
C GLU A 58 -5.54 1.28 -22.29
N HIS A 59 -4.61 0.81 -21.47
CA HIS A 59 -3.25 1.35 -21.36
C HIS A 59 -2.21 0.23 -21.40
N ASP A 60 -1.17 0.42 -22.21
CA ASP A 60 -0.04 -0.51 -22.28
C ASP A 60 0.95 -0.23 -21.13
N ILE A 61 0.68 -0.80 -19.97
CA ILE A 61 1.41 -0.57 -18.73
C ILE A 61 1.75 -1.91 -18.08
N ALA A 62 3.02 -2.11 -17.75
CA ALA A 62 3.44 -3.14 -16.81
C ALA A 62 3.25 -2.62 -15.38
N TYR A 63 2.22 -3.10 -14.68
CA TYR A 63 1.81 -2.61 -13.36
C TYR A 63 2.15 -3.61 -12.26
N PHE A 64 3.15 -3.31 -11.45
CA PHE A 64 3.53 -4.10 -10.28
C PHE A 64 2.81 -3.60 -9.05
N SER A 65 1.80 -4.34 -8.58
CA SER A 65 0.95 -3.88 -7.49
C SER A 65 1.24 -4.60 -6.17
N GLY A 66 1.75 -3.83 -5.20
CA GLY A 66 1.72 -4.22 -3.79
C GLY A 66 0.33 -4.09 -3.16
N ASN A 67 -0.60 -3.37 -3.82
CA ASN A 67 -1.93 -3.09 -3.33
C ASN A 67 -2.99 -3.99 -4.02
N PRO A 68 -3.80 -4.74 -3.25
CA PRO A 68 -4.74 -5.70 -3.83
C PRO A 68 -5.90 -5.07 -4.61
N PHE A 69 -6.14 -3.75 -4.55
CA PHE A 69 -7.18 -3.12 -5.36
C PHE A 69 -6.83 -3.00 -6.84
N ILE A 70 -5.54 -3.13 -7.19
CA ILE A 70 -5.07 -3.18 -8.57
C ILE A 70 -4.50 -4.58 -8.78
N ASN A 71 -5.31 -5.48 -9.34
CA ASN A 71 -5.03 -6.91 -9.40
C ASN A 71 -5.50 -7.56 -10.72
N ASP A 72 -4.95 -8.72 -11.04
CA ASP A 72 -5.29 -9.50 -12.26
C ASP A 72 -6.36 -10.59 -12.01
N LEU A 73 -7.16 -10.48 -10.94
CA LEU A 73 -8.17 -11.51 -10.62
C LEU A 73 -9.39 -11.45 -11.54
N GLY A 74 -9.54 -10.38 -12.34
CA GLY A 74 -10.71 -10.16 -13.18
C GLY A 74 -12.00 -9.91 -12.38
N ILE A 75 -11.87 -9.45 -11.13
CA ILE A 75 -12.99 -9.18 -10.23
C ILE A 75 -13.16 -7.65 -10.12
N PRO A 76 -14.35 -7.10 -10.42
CA PRO A 76 -14.62 -5.68 -10.25
C PRO A 76 -14.47 -5.22 -8.80
N LEU A 77 -14.05 -3.96 -8.59
CA LEU A 77 -13.85 -3.38 -7.25
C LEU A 77 -15.08 -3.48 -6.36
N ASN A 78 -16.28 -3.27 -6.90
CA ASN A 78 -17.54 -3.40 -6.14
C ASN A 78 -17.90 -4.83 -5.74
N GLU A 79 -17.25 -5.85 -6.32
CA GLU A 79 -17.42 -7.26 -5.95
C GLU A 79 -16.27 -7.78 -5.06
N LEU A 80 -15.17 -7.03 -4.94
CA LEU A 80 -14.07 -7.37 -4.04
C LEU A 80 -14.49 -7.24 -2.58
N LYS A 81 -14.40 -8.35 -1.84
CA LYS A 81 -14.84 -8.41 -0.43
C LYS A 81 -13.77 -7.94 0.55
N TRP A 82 -12.76 -7.21 0.09
CA TRP A 82 -11.48 -7.06 0.80
C TRP A 82 -11.34 -5.73 1.54
N GLY A 83 -12.41 -4.92 1.65
CA GLY A 83 -12.47 -3.83 2.63
C GLY A 83 -12.79 -2.46 2.08
N ALA A 84 -12.67 -2.25 0.77
CA ALA A 84 -13.26 -1.08 0.12
C ALA A 84 -14.72 -1.41 -0.24
N SER A 85 -15.67 -1.07 0.63
CA SER A 85 -17.08 -1.00 0.20
C SER A 85 -17.19 0.19 -0.74
N CYS A 86 -17.07 -0.05 -2.03
CA CYS A 86 -17.25 0.94 -3.08
C CYS A 86 -18.21 0.40 -4.15
N ASP A 87 -18.87 1.30 -4.86
CA ASP A 87 -19.79 0.94 -5.94
C ASP A 87 -19.12 1.05 -7.33
N TYR A 88 -17.79 1.07 -7.38
CA TYR A 88 -17.03 1.18 -8.63
C TYR A 88 -17.04 -0.14 -9.40
N GLU A 89 -17.77 -0.16 -10.53
CA GLU A 89 -17.68 -1.23 -11.53
C GLU A 89 -16.41 -1.02 -12.37
N TRP A 90 -15.27 -1.48 -11.85
CA TRP A 90 -13.96 -1.33 -12.49
C TRP A 90 -13.06 -2.53 -12.19
N THR A 91 -12.38 -3.02 -13.22
CA THR A 91 -11.47 -4.18 -13.14
C THR A 91 -10.12 -3.79 -13.74
N ALA A 92 -9.02 -3.96 -13.01
CA ALA A 92 -7.72 -3.48 -13.48
C ALA A 92 -7.29 -4.10 -14.82
N SER A 93 -7.54 -5.39 -15.02
CA SER A 93 -7.23 -6.12 -16.27
C SER A 93 -8.01 -5.65 -17.50
N ASP A 94 -9.09 -4.87 -17.32
CA ASP A 94 -9.83 -4.26 -18.44
C ASP A 94 -9.16 -2.96 -18.93
N HIS A 95 -8.23 -2.40 -18.15
CA HIS A 95 -7.63 -1.10 -18.39
C HIS A 95 -6.09 -1.12 -18.48
N ILE A 96 -5.43 -2.15 -17.94
CA ILE A 96 -3.98 -2.26 -17.81
C ILE A 96 -3.51 -3.56 -18.47
N SER A 97 -2.54 -3.48 -19.39
CA SER A 97 -2.13 -4.62 -20.22
C SER A 97 -1.52 -5.78 -19.44
N ASP A 98 -0.62 -5.51 -18.48
CA ASP A 98 0.05 -6.52 -17.67
C ASP A 98 0.01 -6.11 -16.18
N VAL A 99 -0.81 -6.78 -15.36
CA VAL A 99 -0.87 -6.56 -13.90
C VAL A 99 -0.16 -7.69 -13.16
N PHE A 100 0.82 -7.34 -12.32
CA PHE A 100 1.56 -8.27 -11.48
C PHE A 100 1.08 -8.16 -10.03
N ASP A 101 0.43 -9.23 -9.54
CA ASP A 101 -0.05 -9.35 -8.15
C ASP A 101 1.11 -9.55 -7.15
N VAL A 102 1.87 -8.48 -6.88
CA VAL A 102 2.97 -8.51 -5.90
C VAL A 102 2.42 -8.62 -4.48
N TRP A 103 1.22 -8.08 -4.21
CA TRP A 103 0.46 -8.32 -2.98
C TRP A 103 0.24 -9.81 -2.67
N LYS A 104 0.22 -10.68 -3.70
CA LYS A 104 0.09 -12.13 -3.54
C LYS A 104 1.45 -12.81 -3.42
N SER A 105 2.36 -12.48 -4.33
CA SER A 105 3.66 -13.18 -4.50
C SER A 105 4.77 -12.68 -3.57
N GLY A 106 4.77 -11.40 -3.21
CA GLY A 106 5.72 -10.74 -2.32
C GLY A 106 5.25 -10.56 -0.88
N TRP A 107 4.15 -11.21 -0.49
CA TRP A 107 3.60 -11.11 0.87
C TRP A 107 4.55 -11.70 1.94
N ASP A 108 4.80 -10.94 3.01
CA ASP A 108 5.54 -11.41 4.18
C ASP A 108 4.59 -11.57 5.39
N ASP A 109 4.41 -12.81 5.86
CA ASP A 109 3.51 -13.13 6.98
C ASP A 109 3.96 -12.56 8.34
N ASP A 110 5.27 -12.34 8.51
CA ASP A 110 5.80 -11.75 9.74
C ASP A 110 5.55 -10.24 9.78
N LEU A 111 5.59 -9.58 8.62
CA LEU A 111 5.34 -8.15 8.44
C LEU A 111 3.86 -7.81 8.25
N GLY A 112 3.07 -8.73 7.72
CA GLY A 112 1.65 -8.53 7.39
C GLY A 112 1.43 -7.58 6.21
N THR A 113 2.41 -7.45 5.32
CA THR A 113 2.38 -6.60 4.13
C THR A 113 3.44 -7.07 3.13
N VAL A 114 3.45 -6.48 1.94
CA VAL A 114 4.56 -6.58 1.00
C VAL A 114 5.64 -5.58 1.43
N PRO A 115 6.88 -6.03 1.75
CA PRO A 115 7.98 -5.10 1.98
C PRO A 115 8.42 -4.45 0.66
N PRO A 116 9.02 -3.24 0.68
CA PRO A 116 9.44 -2.55 -0.55
C PRO A 116 10.33 -3.39 -1.48
N GLU A 117 11.20 -4.23 -0.92
CA GLU A 117 12.06 -5.13 -1.71
C GLU A 117 11.26 -6.12 -2.57
N GLY A 118 10.05 -6.50 -2.15
CA GLY A 118 9.19 -7.38 -2.94
C GLY A 118 8.79 -6.78 -4.28
N LEU A 119 8.60 -5.45 -4.34
CA LEU A 119 8.35 -4.73 -5.60
C LEU A 119 9.60 -4.74 -6.49
N ALA A 120 10.77 -4.45 -5.92
CA ALA A 120 12.02 -4.45 -6.66
C ALA A 120 12.37 -5.84 -7.21
N GLU A 121 12.17 -6.89 -6.41
CA GLU A 121 12.34 -8.28 -6.85
C GLU A 121 11.36 -8.64 -7.98
N ALA A 122 10.08 -8.27 -7.84
CA ALA A 122 9.07 -8.51 -8.86
C ALA A 122 9.43 -7.82 -10.19
N PHE A 123 9.89 -6.56 -10.13
CA PHE A 123 10.39 -5.83 -11.29
C PHE A 123 11.55 -6.54 -11.97
N ARG A 124 12.59 -6.95 -11.21
CA ARG A 124 13.77 -7.65 -11.75
C ARG A 124 13.42 -9.02 -12.35
N ASN A 125 12.42 -9.70 -11.79
CA ASN A 125 11.98 -11.01 -12.29
C ASN A 125 11.13 -10.93 -13.57
N ASN A 126 10.63 -9.75 -13.95
CA ASN A 126 9.69 -9.57 -15.05
C ASN A 126 10.17 -8.56 -16.11
N GLN A 127 11.49 -8.44 -16.31
CA GLN A 127 12.08 -7.51 -17.28
C GLN A 127 11.55 -7.67 -18.72
N ASN A 128 11.20 -8.88 -19.15
CA ASN A 128 10.60 -9.09 -20.48
C ASN A 128 9.23 -8.41 -20.64
N ALA A 129 8.48 -8.21 -19.56
CA ALA A 129 7.22 -7.47 -19.61
C ALA A 129 7.48 -5.95 -19.58
N VAL A 130 8.41 -5.52 -18.73
CA VAL A 130 8.90 -4.14 -18.67
C VAL A 130 9.39 -3.65 -20.03
N GLU A 131 10.16 -4.46 -20.76
CA GLU A 131 10.69 -4.12 -22.10
C GLU A 131 9.60 -4.05 -23.19
N ARG A 132 8.43 -4.66 -22.97
CA ARG A 132 7.34 -4.69 -23.95
C ARG A 132 6.31 -3.59 -23.76
N ALA A 133 6.08 -3.17 -22.52
CA ALA A 133 5.10 -2.15 -22.18
C ALA A 133 5.61 -0.75 -22.53
N ASP A 134 4.70 0.17 -22.86
CA ASP A 134 5.04 1.57 -23.11
C ASP A 134 5.49 2.28 -21.82
N ARG A 135 4.93 1.87 -20.67
CA ARG A 135 5.23 2.45 -19.36
C ARG A 135 5.22 1.38 -18.26
N THR A 136 5.90 1.65 -17.15
CA THR A 136 5.95 0.76 -15.99
C THR A 136 5.53 1.49 -14.72
N VAL A 137 4.68 0.85 -13.90
CA VAL A 137 4.28 1.36 -12.58
C VAL A 137 4.70 0.37 -11.51
N LEU A 138 5.31 0.85 -10.43
CA LEU A 138 5.54 0.09 -9.21
C LEU A 138 4.77 0.75 -8.06
N HIS A 139 3.73 0.09 -7.58
CA HIS A 139 2.85 0.60 -6.52
C HIS A 139 3.20 -0.07 -5.20
N TYR A 140 3.89 0.68 -4.34
CA TYR A 140 4.31 0.28 -3.01
C TYR A 140 3.16 0.40 -2.02
N MET A 141 3.05 -0.55 -1.09
CA MET A 141 2.12 -0.46 0.06
C MET A 141 2.54 0.55 1.12
N GLN A 142 3.76 1.07 1.06
CA GLN A 142 4.27 2.02 2.03
C GLN A 142 4.15 3.43 1.46
N PRO A 143 3.84 4.45 2.28
CA PRO A 143 3.82 4.44 3.75
C PRO A 143 2.53 3.95 4.43
N HIS A 144 1.50 3.52 3.70
CA HIS A 144 0.28 2.97 4.28
C HIS A 144 0.55 1.82 5.30
N ALA A 145 -0.38 1.64 6.24
CA ALA A 145 -0.27 0.63 7.27
C ALA A 145 -0.38 -0.79 6.66
N PRO A 146 0.25 -1.81 7.26
CA PRO A 146 1.02 -1.80 8.51
C PRO A 146 2.35 -1.08 8.44
N TYR A 147 2.65 -0.31 9.50
CA TYR A 147 3.94 0.38 9.62
C TYR A 147 5.08 -0.59 9.90
N LEU A 148 6.12 -0.46 9.08
CA LEU A 148 7.39 -1.15 9.24
C LEU A 148 8.36 -0.32 10.09
N SER A 149 9.23 -1.00 10.82
CA SER A 149 10.35 -0.38 11.55
C SER A 149 11.63 -1.18 11.41
N ARG A 150 12.78 -0.53 11.56
CA ARG A 150 14.08 -1.22 11.60
C ARG A 150 14.39 -1.70 13.02
N GLY A 151 14.27 -3.00 13.26
CA GLY A 151 14.62 -3.61 14.54
C GLY A 151 16.14 -3.59 14.82
N LYS A 152 16.52 -4.00 16.05
CA LYS A 152 17.93 -4.24 16.42
C LYS A 152 18.57 -5.22 15.42
N GLY A 153 19.47 -4.72 14.57
CA GLY A 153 20.15 -5.49 13.51
C GLY A 153 19.63 -5.25 12.09
N GLN A 154 18.98 -4.11 11.79
CA GLN A 154 18.51 -3.72 10.45
C GLN A 154 17.43 -4.63 9.81
N LYS A 155 16.90 -5.61 10.53
CA LYS A 155 15.76 -6.41 10.05
C LYS A 155 14.45 -5.63 10.22
N LEU A 156 13.63 -5.61 9.16
CA LEU A 156 12.28 -5.08 9.18
C LEU A 156 11.40 -5.86 10.17
N LYS A 157 10.53 -5.13 10.86
CA LYS A 157 9.50 -5.69 11.75
C LYS A 157 8.23 -4.87 11.65
N GLN A 158 7.08 -5.53 11.77
CA GLN A 158 5.81 -4.86 11.97
C GLN A 158 5.73 -4.22 13.36
N ILE A 159 5.33 -2.96 13.44
CA ILE A 159 5.24 -2.22 14.71
C ILE A 159 4.06 -2.73 15.58
N GLN A 160 2.96 -3.17 14.96
CA GLN A 160 1.71 -3.52 15.67
C GLN A 160 1.85 -4.69 16.67
N LYS A 161 2.76 -5.65 16.44
CA LYS A 161 2.99 -6.79 17.37
C LYS A 161 3.64 -6.38 18.71
N GLY A 162 4.29 -5.21 18.78
CA GLY A 162 5.04 -4.77 19.98
C GLY A 162 4.15 -4.28 21.13
N ILE A 163 3.11 -3.51 20.80
CA ILE A 163 2.19 -2.89 21.76
C ILE A 163 1.31 -3.97 22.42
N ARG A 164 0.85 -4.94 21.64
CA ARG A 164 0.05 -6.08 22.13
C ARG A 164 0.79 -6.92 23.19
N ARG A 165 2.12 -7.11 23.05
CA ARG A 165 2.93 -7.84 24.05
C ARG A 165 3.13 -7.07 25.35
N GLN A 166 3.19 -5.74 25.32
CA GLN A 166 3.22 -4.91 26.52
C GLN A 166 1.89 -4.95 27.25
N GLU A 167 0.77 -4.88 26.52
CA GLU A 167 -0.57 -5.03 27.09
C GLU A 167 -0.86 -6.43 27.63
N GLU A 168 -0.37 -7.50 26.98
CA GLU A 168 -0.47 -8.86 27.51
C GLU A 168 0.39 -9.06 28.77
N ALA A 169 1.54 -8.40 28.85
CA ALA A 169 2.38 -8.42 30.05
C ALA A 169 1.77 -7.61 31.21
N GLU A 170 1.07 -6.51 30.90
CA GLU A 170 0.34 -5.70 31.88
C GLU A 170 -0.98 -6.37 32.31
N LYS A 171 -1.71 -7.02 31.39
CA LYS A 171 -2.92 -7.83 31.70
C LYS A 171 -2.58 -9.13 32.42
N ALA A 172 -1.44 -9.76 32.14
CA ALA A 172 -0.98 -10.92 32.91
C ALA A 172 -0.52 -10.54 34.33
N ALA A 173 -0.18 -9.28 34.57
CA ALA A 173 0.12 -8.75 35.90
C ALA A 173 -1.15 -8.37 36.70
N ASP A 174 -2.30 -8.19 36.03
CA ASP A 174 -3.57 -7.78 36.64
C ASP A 174 -4.73 -8.75 36.29
N GLY A 175 -4.69 -9.95 36.86
CA GLY A 175 -5.89 -10.73 37.19
C GLY A 175 -6.47 -11.72 36.17
N GLY A 176 -6.25 -13.01 36.45
CA GLY A 176 -7.33 -13.93 36.88
C GLY A 176 -8.33 -14.50 35.86
N ASP A 177 -8.16 -15.81 35.59
CA ASP A 177 -9.16 -16.87 35.32
C ASP A 177 -10.14 -16.73 34.14
N GLY A 178 -10.13 -17.73 33.25
CA GLY A 178 -11.10 -17.86 32.16
C GLY A 178 -10.68 -18.87 31.09
N THR A 179 -11.05 -20.13 31.29
CA THR A 179 -10.83 -21.25 30.37
C THR A 179 -11.65 -21.13 29.07
N LEU A 180 -11.02 -21.30 27.91
CA LEU A 180 -11.72 -21.48 26.63
C LEU A 180 -11.53 -22.92 26.13
N SER A 181 -12.62 -23.67 26.16
CA SER A 181 -12.72 -25.04 25.66
C SER A 181 -12.98 -25.07 24.15
N SER A 182 -12.22 -25.94 23.49
CA SER A 182 -12.32 -26.38 22.10
C SER A 182 -13.71 -26.75 21.62
N LEU A 183 -13.99 -26.50 20.33
CA LEU A 183 -14.85 -27.37 19.53
C LEU A 183 -14.22 -27.64 18.17
N SER A 184 -13.98 -28.94 17.93
CA SER A 184 -13.44 -29.53 16.71
C SER A 184 -14.55 -29.99 15.75
N ASP A 185 -14.34 -29.72 14.48
CA ASP A 185 -14.55 -30.55 13.28
C ASP A 185 -15.84 -31.34 13.04
N THR A 186 -16.40 -31.14 11.84
CA THR A 186 -17.02 -32.20 11.04
C THR A 186 -16.59 -32.07 9.58
N ILE A 187 -16.08 -33.18 9.02
CA ILE A 187 -15.40 -33.34 7.72
C ILE A 187 -16.39 -33.64 6.59
N ARG A 188 -16.22 -33.06 5.38
CA ARG A 188 -16.31 -33.75 4.06
C ARG A 188 -15.93 -32.85 2.86
N PRO A 189 -15.60 -33.40 1.67
CA PRO A 189 -14.39 -33.06 0.91
C PRO A 189 -14.71 -32.47 -0.49
N LYS A 190 -13.65 -32.27 -1.28
CA LYS A 190 -13.53 -31.64 -2.60
C LYS A 190 -13.30 -30.15 -2.56
N VAL A 191 -12.03 -29.77 -2.50
CA VAL A 191 -11.60 -28.57 -3.20
C VAL A 191 -10.09 -28.58 -3.38
N GLU A 192 -9.64 -28.74 -4.62
CA GLU A 192 -8.29 -28.32 -5.02
C GLU A 192 -8.28 -26.85 -5.49
N SER A 193 -9.41 -26.13 -5.41
CA SER A 193 -9.50 -24.67 -5.65
C SER A 193 -9.74 -23.81 -4.40
N ARG A 194 -10.08 -24.38 -3.23
CA ARG A 194 -10.24 -23.57 -1.99
C ARG A 194 -8.93 -23.21 -1.33
N LEU A 195 -7.81 -23.84 -1.68
CA LEU A 195 -6.54 -23.52 -1.03
C LEU A 195 -6.08 -22.11 -1.43
N GLU A 196 -6.16 -21.78 -2.72
CA GLU A 196 -5.89 -20.42 -3.20
C GLU A 196 -6.94 -19.44 -2.68
N ASP A 197 -8.24 -19.74 -2.80
CA ASP A 197 -9.30 -18.87 -2.26
C ASP A 197 -9.16 -18.64 -0.74
N SER A 198 -8.70 -19.64 0.01
CA SER A 198 -8.50 -19.58 1.46
C SER A 198 -7.23 -18.83 1.83
N GLU A 199 -6.14 -18.98 1.08
CA GLU A 199 -4.91 -18.23 1.32
C GLU A 199 -5.08 -16.75 0.93
N LEU A 200 -5.76 -16.49 -0.20
CA LEU A 200 -6.18 -15.15 -0.61
C LEU A 200 -7.13 -14.52 0.40
N ALA A 201 -8.13 -15.25 0.87
CA ALA A 201 -9.03 -14.77 1.92
C ALA A 201 -8.34 -14.58 3.27
N GLN A 202 -7.28 -15.34 3.59
CA GLN A 202 -6.47 -15.14 4.79
C GLN A 202 -5.58 -13.90 4.68
N LYS A 203 -4.93 -13.67 3.54
CA LYS A 203 -4.14 -12.45 3.27
C LYS A 203 -5.04 -11.21 3.27
N ALA A 204 -6.21 -11.29 2.63
CA ALA A 204 -7.23 -10.24 2.66
C ALA A 204 -7.87 -10.06 4.04
N GLY A 205 -8.08 -11.14 4.79
CA GLY A 205 -8.58 -11.09 6.17
C GLY A 205 -7.58 -10.44 7.12
N LEU A 206 -6.28 -10.71 6.93
CA LEU A 206 -5.21 -10.02 7.65
C LEU A 206 -5.19 -8.54 7.27
N TRP A 207 -5.37 -8.18 5.99
CA TRP A 207 -5.53 -6.80 5.53
C TRP A 207 -6.72 -6.07 6.20
N LEU A 208 -7.86 -6.76 6.37
CA LEU A 208 -9.05 -6.25 7.05
C LEU A 208 -8.91 -6.14 8.59
N GLU A 209 -8.14 -7.03 9.22
CA GLU A 209 -7.94 -7.05 10.68
C GLU A 209 -6.86 -6.06 11.15
N LEU A 210 -6.11 -5.46 10.21
CA LEU A 210 -5.18 -4.37 10.47
C LEU A 210 -5.97 -3.07 10.60
N ASP A 211 -6.87 -3.02 11.59
CA ASP A 211 -7.52 -1.80 12.03
C ASP A 211 -6.53 -1.06 12.95
N PRO A 212 -5.80 -0.03 12.46
CA PRO A 212 -4.89 0.74 13.28
C PRO A 212 -5.62 1.52 14.37
N THR A 213 -6.97 1.54 14.41
CA THR A 213 -7.68 2.22 15.49
C THR A 213 -7.27 1.71 16.86
N ASP A 214 -6.77 0.48 17.03
CA ASP A 214 -6.26 0.03 18.33
C ASP A 214 -4.87 0.61 18.69
N LEU A 215 -4.06 0.96 17.69
CA LEU A 215 -2.80 1.70 17.89
C LEU A 215 -3.05 3.18 18.16
N VAL A 216 -4.06 3.73 17.50
CA VAL A 216 -4.40 5.16 17.51
C VAL A 216 -5.35 5.53 18.66
N LYS A 217 -6.20 4.62 19.14
CA LYS A 217 -7.06 4.87 20.32
C LYS A 217 -6.25 5.09 21.60
N ASN A 218 -5.01 4.60 21.66
CA ASN A 218 -4.10 4.76 22.80
C ASN A 218 -2.85 5.63 22.51
N GLY A 219 -2.62 6.02 21.25
CA GLY A 219 -1.48 6.84 20.82
C GLY A 219 -1.89 8.27 20.43
N THR A 220 -0.96 9.24 20.49
CA THR A 220 -1.24 10.59 20.00
C THR A 220 -1.05 10.64 18.47
N ARG A 221 -1.68 11.63 17.81
CA ARG A 221 -1.50 11.92 16.37
C ARG A 221 -0.02 11.94 15.98
N GLU A 222 0.82 12.52 16.83
CA GLU A 222 2.26 12.63 16.63
C GLU A 222 2.94 11.25 16.58
N ALA A 223 2.57 10.34 17.48
CA ALA A 223 3.13 8.98 17.47
C ALA A 223 2.76 8.22 16.19
N ALA A 224 1.52 8.36 15.71
CA ALA A 224 1.11 7.74 14.45
C ALA A 224 1.89 8.31 13.25
N LEU A 225 2.10 9.63 13.22
CA LEU A 225 2.90 10.29 12.18
C LEU A 225 4.37 9.85 12.22
N GLU A 226 4.96 9.65 13.40
CA GLU A 226 6.33 9.14 13.54
C GLU A 226 6.50 7.74 12.91
N LEU A 227 5.54 6.83 13.16
CA LEU A 227 5.57 5.48 12.58
C LEU A 227 5.35 5.52 11.06
N TYR A 228 4.43 6.38 10.61
CA TYR A 228 4.18 6.60 9.18
C TYR A 228 5.42 7.17 8.48
N GLU A 229 6.12 8.15 9.09
CA GLU A 229 7.36 8.72 8.54
C GLU A 229 8.47 7.66 8.51
N GLU A 230 8.65 6.85 9.56
CA GLU A 230 9.61 5.74 9.55
C GLU A 230 9.32 4.75 8.41
N ASN A 231 8.04 4.44 8.17
CA ASN A 231 7.61 3.57 7.08
C ASN A 231 7.90 4.19 5.70
N LEU A 232 7.65 5.49 5.54
CA LEU A 232 7.98 6.23 4.31
C LEU A 232 9.48 6.20 4.03
N ARG A 233 10.31 6.43 5.04
CA ARG A 233 11.78 6.36 4.93
C ARG A 233 12.27 5.00 4.46
N ILE A 234 11.64 3.92 4.93
CA ILE A 234 11.93 2.55 4.47
C ILE A 234 11.59 2.38 2.98
N ALA A 235 10.46 2.92 2.53
CA ALA A 235 10.07 2.90 1.12
C ALA A 235 11.03 3.71 0.24
N LEU A 236 11.39 4.92 0.67
CA LEU A 236 12.30 5.82 -0.05
C LEU A 236 13.71 5.24 -0.20
N GLU A 237 14.21 4.49 0.78
CA GLU A 237 15.48 3.78 0.67
C GLU A 237 15.45 2.73 -0.45
N SER A 238 14.37 1.94 -0.52
CA SER A 238 14.19 0.94 -1.59
C SER A 238 13.99 1.60 -2.95
N VAL A 239 13.23 2.70 -3.02
CA VAL A 239 13.06 3.49 -4.25
C VAL A 239 14.40 4.05 -4.73
N ALA A 240 15.22 4.61 -3.84
CA ALA A 240 16.53 5.13 -4.17
C ALA A 240 17.50 4.03 -4.66
N GLU A 241 17.41 2.82 -4.10
CA GLU A 241 18.19 1.67 -4.56
C GLU A 241 17.76 1.18 -5.95
N LEU A 242 16.47 1.30 -6.28
CA LEU A 242 15.92 0.83 -7.57
C LEU A 242 16.15 1.83 -8.72
N ILE A 243 16.10 3.14 -8.48
CA ILE A 243 16.20 4.18 -9.51
C ILE A 243 17.39 3.99 -10.49
N PRO A 244 18.61 3.64 -10.05
CA PRO A 244 19.74 3.39 -10.96
C PRO A 244 19.53 2.26 -11.96
N GLU A 245 18.53 1.40 -11.76
CA GLU A 245 18.16 0.29 -12.66
C GLU A 245 17.12 0.73 -13.74
N LEU A 246 16.54 1.92 -13.63
CA LEU A 246 15.46 2.40 -14.50
C LEU A 246 16.02 3.28 -15.63
N ASP A 247 15.82 2.87 -16.90
CA ASP A 247 16.32 3.60 -18.08
C ASP A 247 15.21 4.46 -18.70
N GLY A 248 15.00 5.65 -18.13
CA GLY A 248 13.98 6.58 -18.63
C GLY A 248 13.62 7.68 -17.63
N LYS A 249 12.55 8.40 -17.92
CA LYS A 249 11.98 9.42 -17.04
C LYS A 249 11.23 8.76 -15.89
N VAL A 250 11.73 9.00 -14.67
CA VAL A 250 11.18 8.43 -13.43
C VAL A 250 10.40 9.49 -12.66
N ILE A 251 9.17 9.14 -12.28
CA ILE A 251 8.34 9.92 -11.35
C ILE A 251 8.15 9.12 -10.06
N VAL A 252 8.29 9.79 -8.91
CA VAL A 252 7.84 9.27 -7.61
C VAL A 252 6.63 10.08 -7.17
N THR A 253 5.50 9.40 -6.92
CA THR A 253 4.23 10.05 -6.56
C THR A 253 3.43 9.19 -5.58
N ALA A 254 2.18 9.55 -5.31
CA ALA A 254 1.25 8.82 -4.46
C ALA A 254 -0.11 8.73 -5.15
N ASP A 255 -0.87 7.68 -4.88
CA ASP A 255 -2.25 7.56 -5.32
C ASP A 255 -3.17 8.48 -4.49
N HIS A 256 -2.96 8.58 -3.18
CA HIS A 256 -3.63 9.52 -2.28
C HIS A 256 -2.74 9.80 -1.04
N GLY A 257 -3.27 10.54 -0.06
CA GLY A 257 -2.64 10.75 1.25
C GLY A 257 -3.36 10.03 2.40
N GLU A 258 -3.01 10.37 3.64
CA GLU A 258 -3.51 9.72 4.87
C GLU A 258 -3.88 10.79 5.93
N ALA A 259 -5.06 10.66 6.54
CA ALA A 259 -5.51 11.55 7.60
C ALA A 259 -5.17 10.99 8.99
N PHE A 260 -4.74 11.86 9.89
CA PHE A 260 -4.38 11.56 11.28
C PHE A 260 -5.20 12.44 12.24
N GLY A 261 -6.51 12.55 11.99
CA GLY A 261 -7.46 13.30 12.81
C GLY A 261 -7.81 14.70 12.29
N GLU A 262 -7.20 15.14 11.19
CA GLU A 262 -7.59 16.36 10.50
C GLU A 262 -9.08 16.31 10.11
N GLU A 263 -9.82 17.37 10.41
CA GLU A 263 -11.28 17.46 10.18
C GLU A 263 -12.10 16.33 10.83
N GLY A 264 -11.53 15.63 11.82
CA GLY A 264 -12.15 14.47 12.45
C GLY A 264 -12.05 13.18 11.61
N VAL A 265 -11.30 13.20 10.52
CA VAL A 265 -11.03 12.06 9.64
C VAL A 265 -9.74 11.37 10.07
N TRP A 266 -9.78 10.05 10.16
CA TRP A 266 -8.63 9.19 10.37
C TRP A 266 -8.55 8.21 9.21
N GLU A 267 -7.33 7.79 8.89
CA GLU A 267 -7.03 6.94 7.75
C GLU A 267 -7.42 7.64 6.45
N HIS A 268 -7.87 6.88 5.47
CA HIS A 268 -8.40 7.39 4.22
C HIS A 268 -9.75 6.72 3.95
N HIS A 269 -10.70 7.53 3.49
CA HIS A 269 -12.03 7.07 3.15
C HIS A 269 -12.33 7.48 1.72
N ILE A 270 -13.02 6.60 1.01
CA ILE A 270 -13.47 6.83 -0.36
C ILE A 270 -14.31 8.11 -0.41
N GLU A 271 -14.10 8.94 -1.44
CA GLU A 271 -14.85 10.19 -1.66
C GLU A 271 -14.77 11.21 -0.51
N THR A 272 -13.67 11.19 0.25
CA THR A 272 -13.37 12.18 1.32
C THR A 272 -12.25 13.11 0.87
N HIS A 273 -12.59 14.21 0.22
CA HIS A 273 -11.62 15.10 -0.45
C HIS A 273 -11.10 16.22 0.46
N ILE A 274 -10.37 15.86 1.52
CA ILE A 274 -9.67 16.81 2.38
C ILE A 274 -8.18 16.91 2.01
N PRO A 275 -7.50 18.04 2.28
CA PRO A 275 -6.10 18.23 1.86
C PRO A 275 -5.13 17.10 2.28
N PRO A 276 -5.18 16.54 3.51
CA PRO A 276 -4.32 15.41 3.88
C PRO A 276 -4.48 14.15 3.02
N LEU A 277 -5.63 13.96 2.37
CA LEU A 277 -5.91 12.82 1.50
C LEU A 277 -5.65 13.10 0.03
N MET A 278 -5.64 14.37 -0.37
CA MET A 278 -5.59 14.77 -1.78
C MET A 278 -4.29 15.46 -2.18
N GLU A 279 -3.56 16.07 -1.25
CA GLU A 279 -2.26 16.71 -1.54
C GLU A 279 -1.15 15.65 -1.59
N VAL A 280 -0.71 15.30 -2.80
CA VAL A 280 0.27 14.24 -3.06
C VAL A 280 1.60 14.79 -3.62
N PRO A 281 2.73 14.11 -3.37
CA PRO A 281 4.00 14.43 -4.01
C PRO A 281 3.97 14.10 -5.51
N TRP A 282 4.66 14.92 -6.29
CA TRP A 282 5.05 14.59 -7.66
C TRP A 282 6.51 14.97 -7.82
N LEU A 283 7.40 13.99 -7.72
CA LEU A 283 8.84 14.18 -7.85
C LEU A 283 9.30 13.67 -9.21
N GLU A 284 9.79 14.57 -10.05
CA GLU A 284 10.57 14.19 -11.25
C GLU A 284 12.03 14.02 -10.85
N VAL A 285 12.53 12.78 -10.91
CA VAL A 285 13.89 12.41 -10.50
C VAL A 285 14.92 12.95 -11.51
N ALA A 286 16.06 13.43 -11.00
CA ALA A 286 17.12 14.09 -11.79
C ALA A 286 18.09 13.12 -12.51
#